data_AF-J3EP85-F1
#
_entry.id   AF-J3EP85-F1
#
_cell.length_a   1.000
_cell.length_b   1.000
_cell.length_c   1.000
_cell.angle_alpha   90.00
_cell.angle_beta   90.00
_cell.angle_gamma   90.00
#
_symmetry.space_group_name_H-M   'P 1'
#
loop_
_entity.id
_entity.type
_entity.pdbx_description
1 polymer ?
#
loop_
_entity_poly.entity_id
_entity_poly.type
_entity_poly.pdbx_seq_one_letter_code
_entity_poly.pdbx_strand_id
1 'polypeptide(L)'
;MSHIPLSEQLTAMAFVDELRHEQKQVQEHLDLPRRRADIAERIRVYYQSHDITFDDDLIEQGVRQFFAHRLKFEAPTLSDFNAWLVNTLINRGWGTQSAEPWFSGRRIFLLAVVLGLSLAFAPLVKFASYQVKVPEINREAYRLSQLGSDVNRELEVQRKKLETLQQSNAELQDANVSRLLKRVQQALPAEIELSDIGTSEPINRDNVDAIEQRVIALRNAQDAFWHALPQVKEDLRFAGGIIWMRQGIKETQQDPNRAAAIAQSADLYQRLALLEQQLARIDNDTGYQDAFFAYRDLNNDLLDTSVLTLQTRRHNELKSRLDSRTIPSDLRDELEGISHEIDADLKKGDSGAAEAKINHLVQKMKAAGYMLWIGRTDAHQRVTSNFDMILNG
;
A
#
# COMPACT_ATOMS: atom_id res chain seq x y z
N MET A 1 14.16 -0.69 29.34
CA MET A 1 15.10 -1.59 28.62
C MET A 1 14.65 -1.62 27.16
N SER A 2 15.35 -0.90 26.30
CA SER A 2 15.00 -0.72 24.88
C SER A 2 15.48 -1.92 24.08
N HIS A 3 14.53 -2.68 23.52
CA HIS A 3 14.81 -3.77 22.59
C HIS A 3 15.34 -3.19 21.28
N ILE A 4 16.63 -3.38 21.02
CA ILE A 4 17.23 -3.12 19.70
C ILE A 4 16.58 -4.10 18.71
N PRO A 5 16.03 -3.63 17.59
CA PRO A 5 15.38 -4.51 16.62
C PRO A 5 16.40 -5.49 16.02
N LEU A 6 16.00 -6.76 15.95
CA LEU A 6 16.84 -7.88 15.49
C LEU A 6 17.47 -7.64 14.11
N SER A 7 16.77 -6.89 13.24
CA SER A 7 17.27 -6.50 11.92
C SER A 7 18.52 -5.63 12.00
N GLU A 8 18.57 -4.69 12.94
CA GLU A 8 19.69 -3.77 13.13
C GLU A 8 20.90 -4.49 13.74
N GLN A 9 20.65 -5.46 14.62
CA GLN A 9 21.69 -6.35 15.16
C GLN A 9 22.28 -7.27 14.08
N LEU A 10 21.46 -7.80 13.17
CA LEU A 10 21.92 -8.63 12.06
C LEU A 10 22.73 -7.82 11.03
N THR A 11 22.33 -6.59 10.74
CA THR A 11 23.10 -5.69 9.85
C THR A 11 24.44 -5.30 10.47
N ALA A 12 24.48 -4.97 11.76
CA ALA A 12 25.73 -4.67 12.46
C ALA A 12 26.67 -5.89 12.50
N MET A 13 26.12 -7.09 12.67
CA MET A 13 26.89 -8.33 12.68
C MET A 13 27.49 -8.66 11.30
N ALA A 14 26.75 -8.42 10.21
CA ALA A 14 27.28 -8.57 8.85
C ALA A 14 28.47 -7.63 8.58
N PHE A 15 28.38 -6.38 9.04
CA PHE A 15 29.46 -5.39 8.89
C PHE A 15 30.71 -5.77 9.71
N VAL A 16 30.53 -6.33 10.91
CA VAL A 16 31.63 -6.82 11.74
C VAL A 16 32.31 -8.05 11.11
N ASP A 17 31.56 -8.96 10.50
CA ASP A 17 32.13 -10.13 9.82
C ASP A 17 32.90 -9.75 8.54
N GLU A 18 32.44 -8.74 7.80
CA GLU A 18 33.15 -8.19 6.64
C GLU A 18 34.49 -7.56 7.05
N LEU A 19 34.49 -6.73 8.11
CA LEU A 19 35.72 -6.16 8.68
C LEU A 19 36.68 -7.24 9.20
N ARG A 20 36.15 -8.33 9.78
CA ARG A 20 36.96 -9.48 10.21
C ARG A 20 37.63 -10.18 9.04
N HIS A 21 36.94 -10.28 7.89
CA HIS A 21 37.48 -10.89 6.68
C HIS A 21 38.60 -10.04 6.08
N GLU A 22 38.40 -8.71 5.99
CA GLU A 22 39.43 -7.79 5.52
C GLU A 22 40.65 -7.78 6.46
N GLN A 23 40.42 -7.76 7.78
CA GLN A 23 41.51 -7.78 8.75
C GLN A 23 42.32 -9.08 8.69
N LYS A 24 41.66 -10.21 8.42
CA LYS A 24 42.33 -11.50 8.19
C LYS A 24 43.17 -11.48 6.92
N GLN A 25 42.66 -10.93 5.82
CA GLN A 25 43.42 -10.78 4.57
C GLN A 25 44.64 -9.85 4.75
N VAL A 26 44.49 -8.75 5.48
CA VAL A 26 45.61 -7.85 5.77
C VAL A 26 46.67 -8.54 6.65
N GLN A 27 46.27 -9.32 7.66
CA GLN A 27 47.21 -10.11 8.47
C GLN A 27 47.90 -11.22 7.68
N GLU A 28 47.21 -11.88 6.74
CA GLU A 28 47.80 -12.86 5.82
C GLU A 28 48.90 -12.27 4.91
N HIS A 29 48.90 -10.96 4.69
CA HIS A 29 49.88 -10.24 3.89
C HIS A 29 51.00 -9.56 4.70
N LEU A 30 50.89 -9.46 6.03
CA LEU A 30 51.89 -8.80 6.89
C LEU A 30 52.90 -9.75 7.55
N ASP A 31 52.58 -11.02 7.82
CA ASP A 31 53.48 -11.96 8.52
C ASP A 31 54.39 -12.76 7.57
N LEU A 32 55.34 -12.05 6.95
CA LEU A 32 56.34 -12.63 6.02
C LEU A 32 57.19 -13.78 6.60
N PRO A 33 57.66 -13.76 7.87
CA PRO A 33 58.47 -14.86 8.41
C PRO A 33 57.69 -16.18 8.54
N ARG A 34 56.43 -16.10 8.98
CA ARG A 34 55.56 -17.28 9.16
C ARG A 34 55.24 -17.95 7.82
N ARG A 35 55.00 -17.15 6.79
CA ARG A 35 54.71 -17.65 5.44
C ARG A 35 55.93 -18.27 4.75
N ARG A 36 57.15 -17.82 5.06
CA ARG A 36 58.39 -18.46 4.59
C ARG A 36 58.53 -19.88 5.17
N ALA A 37 58.24 -20.04 6.46
CA ALA A 37 58.26 -21.34 7.12
C ALA A 37 57.22 -22.30 6.52
N ASP A 38 55.98 -21.84 6.32
CA ASP A 38 54.90 -22.67 5.74
C ASP A 38 55.19 -23.11 4.30
N ILE A 39 55.81 -22.24 3.49
CA ILE A 39 56.17 -22.57 2.10
C ILE A 39 57.36 -23.51 2.04
N ALA A 40 58.38 -23.30 2.89
CA ALA A 40 59.50 -24.24 3.00
C ALA A 40 58.99 -25.64 3.39
N GLU A 41 58.08 -25.72 4.35
CA GLU A 41 57.50 -26.99 4.79
C GLU A 41 56.71 -27.70 3.69
N ARG A 42 55.90 -26.95 2.92
CA ARG A 42 55.18 -27.53 1.77
C ARG A 42 56.13 -28.04 0.69
N ILE A 43 57.25 -27.36 0.46
CA ILE A 43 58.26 -27.78 -0.51
C ILE A 43 59.00 -29.04 -0.02
N ARG A 44 59.29 -29.14 1.28
CA ARG A 44 59.85 -30.38 1.88
C ARG A 44 58.93 -31.57 1.66
N VAL A 45 57.65 -31.43 2.01
CA VAL A 45 56.64 -32.50 1.84
C VAL A 45 56.51 -32.89 0.36
N TYR A 46 56.56 -31.92 -0.54
CA TYR A 46 56.53 -32.19 -1.98
C TYR A 46 57.74 -32.99 -2.46
N TYR A 47 58.97 -32.63 -2.06
CA TYR A 47 60.16 -33.37 -2.49
C TYR A 47 60.27 -34.76 -1.83
N GLN A 48 59.85 -34.89 -0.57
CA GLN A 48 59.77 -36.20 0.11
C GLN A 48 58.77 -37.13 -0.57
N SER A 49 57.60 -36.63 -0.98
CA SER A 49 56.59 -37.46 -1.66
C SER A 49 56.97 -37.88 -3.09
N HIS A 50 57.99 -37.25 -3.68
CA HIS A 50 58.46 -37.53 -5.04
C HIS A 50 59.84 -38.22 -5.07
N ASP A 51 60.33 -38.70 -3.92
CA ASP A 51 61.61 -39.41 -3.76
C ASP A 51 62.84 -38.63 -4.28
N ILE A 52 62.77 -37.30 -4.20
CA ILE A 52 63.86 -36.40 -4.61
C ILE A 52 64.71 -36.11 -3.38
N THR A 53 66.01 -36.40 -3.45
CA THR A 53 66.95 -36.07 -2.37
C THR A 53 67.18 -34.56 -2.32
N PHE A 54 66.95 -33.94 -1.16
CA PHE A 54 67.14 -32.49 -0.98
C PHE A 54 67.92 -32.18 0.30
N ASP A 55 68.59 -31.04 0.29
CA ASP A 55 69.25 -30.46 1.45
C ASP A 55 68.36 -29.35 2.03
N ASP A 56 68.14 -29.38 3.34
CA ASP A 56 67.16 -28.51 4.00
C ASP A 56 67.61 -27.04 4.00
N ASP A 57 68.91 -26.81 4.11
CA ASP A 57 69.52 -25.49 4.03
C ASP A 57 69.37 -24.89 2.62
N LEU A 58 69.30 -25.74 1.59
CA LEU A 58 69.10 -25.33 0.19
C LEU A 58 67.65 -24.87 -0.05
N ILE A 59 66.67 -25.56 0.53
CA ILE A 59 65.26 -25.17 0.44
C ILE A 59 65.04 -23.83 1.15
N GLU A 60 65.59 -23.65 2.35
CA GLU A 60 65.44 -22.40 3.08
C GLU A 60 66.10 -21.22 2.36
N GLN A 61 67.30 -21.43 1.79
CA GLN A 61 67.95 -20.42 0.94
C GLN A 61 67.14 -20.10 -0.32
N GLY A 62 66.58 -21.11 -0.99
CA GLY A 62 65.75 -20.95 -2.18
C GLY A 62 64.47 -20.15 -1.89
N VAL A 63 63.76 -20.48 -0.82
CA VAL A 63 62.57 -19.73 -0.38
C VAL A 63 62.95 -18.30 0.02
N ARG A 64 64.08 -18.11 0.73
CA ARG A 64 64.57 -16.77 1.09
C ARG A 64 64.91 -15.94 -0.14
N GLN A 65 65.59 -16.51 -1.14
CA GLN A 65 65.90 -15.83 -2.40
C GLN A 65 64.65 -15.54 -3.22
N PHE A 66 63.69 -16.46 -3.28
CA PHE A 66 62.42 -16.27 -3.98
C PHE A 66 61.66 -15.05 -3.45
N PHE A 67 61.56 -14.91 -2.12
CA PHE A 67 60.96 -13.72 -1.51
C PHE A 67 61.83 -12.47 -1.65
N ALA A 68 63.16 -12.60 -1.61
CA ALA A 68 64.06 -11.47 -1.84
C ALA A 68 63.98 -10.94 -3.28
N HIS A 69 63.80 -11.81 -4.28
CA HIS A 69 63.64 -11.43 -5.69
C HIS A 69 62.31 -10.73 -5.93
N ARG A 70 61.23 -11.19 -5.28
CA ARG A 70 59.91 -10.55 -5.34
C ARG A 70 59.86 -9.17 -4.66
N LEU A 71 60.84 -8.89 -3.79
CA LEU A 71 61.01 -7.60 -3.11
C LEU A 71 62.10 -6.73 -3.73
N LYS A 72 62.80 -7.19 -4.78
CA LYS A 72 63.70 -6.36 -5.55
C LYS A 72 62.89 -5.56 -6.57
N PHE A 73 62.94 -4.24 -6.40
CA PHE A 73 62.43 -3.32 -7.40
C PHE A 73 63.45 -3.26 -8.55
N GLU A 74 63.19 -3.97 -9.64
CA GLU A 74 63.93 -3.75 -10.89
C GLU A 74 63.44 -2.44 -11.50
N ALA A 75 64.29 -1.41 -11.45
CA ALA A 75 63.95 -0.11 -12.02
C ALA A 75 63.86 -0.25 -13.56
N PRO A 76 62.71 0.04 -14.19
CA PRO A 76 62.60 0.01 -15.64
C PRO A 76 63.48 1.08 -16.26
N THR A 77 64.07 0.79 -17.43
CA THR A 77 64.79 1.78 -18.23
C THR A 77 63.79 2.88 -18.64
N LEU A 78 63.87 4.02 -17.96
CA LEU A 78 62.99 5.16 -18.20
C LEU A 78 63.29 5.74 -19.59
N SER A 79 62.27 5.94 -20.43
CA SER A 79 62.44 6.73 -21.65
C SER A 79 62.82 8.17 -21.28
N ASP A 80 63.47 8.90 -22.18
CA ASP A 80 64.02 10.24 -21.90
C ASP A 80 62.97 11.20 -21.30
N PHE A 81 61.70 11.08 -21.71
CA PHE A 81 60.60 11.86 -21.16
C PHE A 81 60.24 11.46 -19.72
N ASN A 82 60.27 10.16 -19.41
CA ASN A 82 60.04 9.65 -18.06
C ASN A 82 61.22 9.97 -17.14
N ALA A 83 62.47 9.94 -17.65
CA ALA A 83 63.66 10.36 -16.91
C ALA A 83 63.59 11.86 -16.59
N TRP A 84 63.14 12.69 -17.53
CA TRP A 84 62.90 14.11 -17.32
C TRP A 84 61.80 14.38 -16.27
N LEU A 85 60.68 13.63 -16.33
CA LEU A 85 59.58 13.72 -15.36
C LEU A 85 60.02 13.33 -13.95
N VAL A 86 60.73 12.22 -13.81
CA VAL A 86 61.28 11.71 -12.55
C VAL A 86 62.27 12.73 -11.96
N ASN A 87 63.19 13.26 -12.77
CA ASN A 87 64.14 14.27 -12.31
C ASN A 87 63.43 15.56 -11.86
N THR A 88 62.36 15.97 -12.55
CA THR A 88 61.61 17.19 -12.23
C THR A 88 60.72 17.05 -10.99
N LEU A 89 60.19 15.84 -10.75
CA LEU A 89 59.32 15.57 -9.59
C LEU A 89 60.11 15.16 -8.33
N ILE A 90 61.24 14.46 -8.47
CA ILE A 90 62.00 13.87 -7.34
C ILE A 90 63.18 14.74 -6.90
N ASN A 91 63.74 15.64 -7.73
CA ASN A 91 64.71 16.64 -7.24
C ASN A 91 64.01 17.67 -6.34
N ARG A 92 63.89 17.27 -5.08
CA ARG A 92 63.53 18.06 -3.93
C ARG A 92 64.82 18.58 -3.32
N GLY A 93 65.41 19.59 -3.94
CA GLY A 93 66.39 20.43 -3.26
C GLY A 93 65.68 21.15 -2.11
N TRP A 94 65.82 20.64 -0.89
CA TRP A 94 65.54 21.40 0.32
C TRP A 94 66.63 22.47 0.47
N GLY A 95 66.49 23.56 -0.27
CA GLY A 95 67.41 24.67 -0.29
C GLY A 95 66.66 25.98 -0.37
N THR A 96 66.80 26.77 0.70
CA THR A 96 66.52 28.20 0.85
C THR A 96 65.07 28.69 0.83
N GLN A 97 64.66 29.22 1.99
CA GLN A 97 63.56 30.15 2.16
C GLN A 97 63.87 31.44 1.37
N SER A 98 63.27 31.58 0.19
CA SER A 98 63.04 32.89 -0.41
C SER A 98 61.61 32.90 -0.91
N ALA A 99 60.87 33.94 -0.53
CA ALA A 99 59.48 34.15 -0.90
C ALA A 99 59.32 34.21 -2.43
N GLU A 100 59.05 33.06 -3.05
CA GLU A 100 58.63 33.01 -4.44
C GLU A 100 57.13 33.29 -4.56
N PRO A 101 56.71 33.98 -5.63
CA PRO A 101 55.30 34.30 -5.87
C PRO A 101 54.47 33.02 -5.96
N TRP A 102 53.22 33.11 -5.52
CA TRP A 102 52.23 32.01 -5.44
C TRP A 102 52.18 31.12 -6.70
N PHE A 103 52.57 31.66 -7.86
CA PHE A 103 52.50 31.07 -9.20
C PHE A 103 53.85 30.55 -9.75
N SER A 104 54.70 29.89 -8.95
CA SER A 104 55.79 29.08 -9.52
C SER A 104 55.20 28.07 -10.53
N GLY A 105 55.77 27.98 -11.74
CA GLY A 105 55.21 27.17 -12.84
C GLY A 105 54.94 25.69 -12.47
N ARG A 106 55.66 25.20 -11.45
CA ARG A 106 55.51 23.86 -10.88
C ARG A 106 54.18 23.64 -10.13
N ARG A 107 53.65 24.66 -9.42
CA ARG A 107 52.32 24.57 -8.77
C ARG A 107 51.19 24.62 -9.77
N ILE A 108 51.34 25.43 -10.83
CA ILE A 108 50.37 25.48 -11.94
C ILE A 108 50.35 24.14 -12.68
N PHE A 109 51.52 23.54 -12.92
CA PHE A 109 51.62 22.21 -13.52
C PHE A 109 50.97 21.12 -12.66
N LEU A 110 51.21 21.09 -11.35
CA LEU A 110 50.56 20.14 -10.44
C LEU A 110 49.04 20.33 -10.41
N LEU A 111 48.55 21.57 -10.36
CA LEU A 111 47.12 21.85 -10.45
C LEU A 111 46.55 21.38 -11.79
N ALA A 112 47.24 21.62 -12.91
CA ALA A 112 46.80 21.17 -14.23
C ALA A 112 46.76 19.64 -14.36
N VAL A 113 47.73 18.93 -13.77
CA VAL A 113 47.75 17.46 -13.74
C VAL A 113 46.64 16.91 -12.86
N VAL A 114 46.40 17.48 -11.67
CA VAL A 114 45.29 17.07 -10.79
C VAL A 114 43.94 17.38 -11.45
N LEU A 115 43.79 18.53 -12.10
CA LEU A 115 42.58 18.89 -12.83
C LEU A 115 42.37 17.93 -14.01
N GLY A 116 43.42 17.63 -14.79
CA GLY A 116 43.38 16.69 -15.91
C GLY A 116 43.04 15.26 -15.47
N LEU A 117 43.63 14.79 -14.37
CA LEU A 117 43.28 13.50 -13.76
C LEU A 117 41.84 13.48 -13.25
N SER A 118 41.36 14.55 -12.59
CA SER A 118 39.96 14.64 -12.13
C SER A 118 38.95 14.66 -13.29
N LEU A 119 39.28 15.36 -14.38
CA LEU A 119 38.50 15.39 -15.62
C LEU A 119 38.52 14.04 -16.35
N ALA A 120 39.62 13.29 -16.29
CA ALA A 120 39.74 11.96 -16.87
C ALA A 120 39.10 10.86 -15.98
N PHE A 121 39.02 11.06 -14.66
CA PHE A 121 38.39 10.12 -13.73
C PHE A 121 36.86 10.23 -13.72
N ALA A 122 36.32 11.44 -13.90
CA ALA A 122 34.88 11.68 -13.98
C ALA A 122 34.12 10.81 -15.02
N PRO A 123 34.59 10.62 -16.28
CA PRO A 123 33.93 9.74 -17.24
C PRO A 123 34.04 8.26 -16.88
N LEU A 124 35.11 7.83 -16.20
CA LEU A 124 35.31 6.44 -15.77
C LEU A 124 34.35 6.04 -14.65
N VAL A 125 34.15 6.92 -13.66
CA VAL A 125 33.16 6.69 -12.58
C VAL A 125 31.74 6.63 -13.14
N LYS A 126 31.41 7.50 -14.11
CA LYS A 126 30.12 7.45 -14.83
C LYS A 126 29.95 6.14 -15.60
N PHE A 127 31.00 5.65 -16.26
CA PHE A 127 30.95 4.40 -17.01
C PHE A 127 30.66 3.19 -16.11
N ALA A 128 31.31 3.14 -14.93
CA ALA A 128 31.07 2.11 -13.93
C ALA A 128 29.63 2.19 -13.35
N SER A 129 29.11 3.39 -13.08
CA SER A 129 27.74 3.56 -12.58
C SER A 129 26.68 3.14 -13.61
N TYR A 130 26.89 3.40 -14.90
CA TYR A 130 25.93 3.04 -15.95
C TYR A 130 25.88 1.53 -16.23
N GLN A 131 26.94 0.77 -15.94
CA GLN A 131 26.90 -0.70 -16.06
C GLN A 131 25.95 -1.35 -15.05
N VAL A 132 25.72 -0.72 -13.90
CA VAL A 132 24.77 -1.19 -12.88
C VAL A 132 23.38 -0.60 -13.11
N LYS A 133 23.31 0.69 -13.45
CA LYS A 133 22.05 1.44 -13.58
C LYS A 133 21.16 0.95 -14.73
N VAL A 134 21.74 0.66 -15.90
CA VAL A 134 20.95 0.25 -17.09
C VAL A 134 20.20 -1.08 -16.84
N PRO A 135 20.84 -2.17 -16.36
CA PRO A 135 20.14 -3.41 -16.03
C PRO A 135 19.05 -3.26 -14.97
N GLU A 136 19.28 -2.43 -13.95
CA GLU A 136 18.33 -2.21 -12.85
C GLU A 136 17.07 -1.50 -13.34
N ILE A 137 17.24 -0.39 -14.05
CA ILE A 137 16.11 0.36 -14.64
C ILE A 137 15.35 -0.49 -15.65
N ASN A 138 16.06 -1.34 -16.42
CA ASN A 138 15.41 -2.26 -17.37
C ASN A 138 14.54 -3.32 -16.68
N ARG A 139 15.02 -3.88 -15.57
CA ARG A 139 14.24 -4.83 -14.77
C ARG A 139 12.99 -4.17 -14.18
N GLU A 140 13.12 -2.97 -13.66
CA GLU A 140 12.00 -2.24 -13.06
C GLU A 140 10.98 -1.79 -14.12
N ALA A 141 11.44 -1.31 -15.27
CA ALA A 141 10.59 -0.97 -16.41
C ALA A 141 9.77 -2.19 -16.88
N TYR A 142 10.41 -3.36 -17.01
CA TYR A 142 9.72 -4.60 -17.38
C TYR A 142 8.66 -5.01 -16.35
N ARG A 143 8.99 -4.90 -15.06
CA ARG A 143 8.05 -5.20 -13.96
C ARG A 143 6.84 -4.26 -13.97
N LEU A 144 7.07 -2.96 -14.14
CA LEU A 144 6.00 -1.95 -14.19
C LEU A 144 5.13 -2.09 -15.44
N SER A 145 5.72 -2.50 -16.58
CA SER A 145 4.99 -2.80 -17.81
C SER A 145 3.99 -3.96 -17.59
N GLN A 146 4.42 -5.06 -16.96
CA GLN A 146 3.51 -6.18 -16.66
C GLN A 146 2.42 -5.80 -15.65
N LEU A 147 2.76 -5.06 -14.59
CA LEU A 147 1.75 -4.58 -13.62
C LEU A 147 0.81 -3.53 -14.23
N GLY A 148 1.27 -2.85 -15.28
CA GLY A 148 0.49 -1.85 -15.99
C GLY A 148 -0.79 -2.37 -16.61
N SER A 149 -0.75 -3.57 -17.20
CA SER A 149 -1.96 -4.16 -17.80
C SER A 149 -3.06 -4.40 -16.77
N ASP A 150 -2.68 -4.83 -15.56
CA ASP A 150 -3.62 -5.07 -14.47
C ASP A 150 -4.22 -3.76 -13.96
N VAL A 151 -3.38 -2.73 -13.80
CA VAL A 151 -3.82 -1.39 -13.41
C VAL A 151 -4.78 -0.80 -14.44
N ASN A 152 -4.44 -0.87 -15.73
CA ASN A 152 -5.31 -0.37 -16.80
C ASN A 152 -6.65 -1.09 -16.85
N ARG A 153 -6.64 -2.42 -16.70
CA ARG A 153 -7.86 -3.22 -16.65
C ARG A 153 -8.75 -2.80 -15.49
N GLU A 154 -8.18 -2.66 -14.29
CA GLU A 154 -8.96 -2.26 -13.11
C GLU A 154 -9.46 -0.82 -13.21
N LEU A 155 -8.64 0.09 -13.74
CA LEU A 155 -9.00 1.48 -14.01
C LEU A 155 -10.17 1.58 -14.98
N GLU A 156 -10.15 0.80 -16.07
CA GLU A 156 -11.24 0.74 -17.05
C GLU A 156 -12.53 0.21 -16.41
N VAL A 157 -12.44 -0.81 -15.56
CA VAL A 157 -13.60 -1.33 -14.80
C VAL A 157 -14.20 -0.25 -13.90
N GLN A 158 -13.37 0.51 -13.16
CA GLN A 158 -13.89 1.57 -12.29
C GLN A 158 -14.48 2.74 -13.10
N ARG A 159 -13.90 3.09 -14.25
CA ARG A 159 -14.43 4.13 -15.14
C ARG A 159 -15.78 3.75 -15.72
N LYS A 160 -15.91 2.52 -16.23
CA LYS A 160 -17.19 2.01 -16.74
C LYS A 160 -18.27 2.07 -15.65
N LYS A 161 -17.95 1.64 -14.43
CA LYS A 161 -18.87 1.75 -13.28
C LYS A 161 -19.23 3.21 -12.96
N LEU A 162 -18.24 4.11 -12.94
CA LEU A 162 -18.45 5.53 -12.73
C LEU A 162 -19.40 6.11 -13.78
N GLU A 163 -19.18 5.84 -15.06
CA GLU A 163 -20.02 6.30 -16.16
C GLU A 163 -21.45 5.79 -16.04
N THR A 164 -21.65 4.50 -15.77
CA THR A 164 -22.98 3.93 -15.55
C THR A 164 -23.69 4.60 -14.38
N LEU A 165 -23.02 4.78 -13.24
CA LEU A 165 -23.63 5.42 -12.07
C LEU A 165 -23.89 6.92 -12.29
N GLN A 166 -23.06 7.61 -13.07
CA GLN A 166 -23.29 9.01 -13.46
C GLN A 166 -24.55 9.14 -14.32
N GLN A 167 -24.75 8.22 -15.27
CA GLN A 167 -25.96 8.18 -16.10
C GLN A 167 -27.20 7.92 -15.25
N SER A 168 -27.17 6.89 -14.40
CA SER A 168 -28.29 6.59 -13.49
C SER A 168 -28.59 7.74 -12.52
N ASN A 169 -27.56 8.45 -12.04
CA ASN A 169 -27.76 9.60 -11.18
C ASN A 169 -28.30 10.83 -11.92
N ALA A 170 -28.10 10.96 -13.23
CA ALA A 170 -28.70 12.04 -14.02
C ALA A 170 -30.24 11.94 -14.04
N GLU A 171 -30.78 10.72 -13.94
CA GLU A 171 -32.23 10.46 -13.89
C GLU A 171 -32.83 10.73 -12.50
N LEU A 172 -32.10 10.40 -11.43
CA LEU A 172 -32.56 10.57 -10.04
C LEU A 172 -32.21 11.93 -9.43
N GLN A 173 -31.15 12.58 -9.91
CA GLN A 173 -30.61 13.86 -9.43
C GLN A 173 -30.26 13.86 -7.93
N ASP A 174 -29.65 12.78 -7.41
CA ASP A 174 -29.26 12.71 -6.00
C ASP A 174 -27.94 13.47 -5.75
N ALA A 175 -27.98 14.42 -4.82
CA ALA A 175 -26.84 15.28 -4.49
C ALA A 175 -25.71 14.52 -3.78
N ASN A 176 -26.04 13.53 -2.94
CA ASN A 176 -25.03 12.76 -2.21
C ASN A 176 -24.31 11.80 -3.17
N VAL A 177 -25.05 11.16 -4.07
CA VAL A 177 -24.48 10.35 -5.15
C VAL A 177 -23.54 11.19 -6.01
N SER A 178 -23.97 12.39 -6.43
CA SER A 178 -23.13 13.32 -7.20
C SER A 178 -21.80 13.63 -6.49
N ARG A 179 -21.85 13.83 -5.18
CA ARG A 179 -20.66 14.08 -4.34
C ARG A 179 -19.73 12.88 -4.29
N LEU A 180 -20.26 11.66 -4.11
CA LEU A 180 -19.48 10.41 -4.11
C LEU A 180 -18.80 10.17 -5.47
N LEU A 181 -19.56 10.29 -6.56
CA LEU A 181 -19.04 10.10 -7.92
C LEU A 181 -17.99 11.15 -8.29
N LYS A 182 -18.14 12.40 -7.81
CA LYS A 182 -17.11 13.44 -8.00
C LYS A 182 -15.81 13.09 -7.26
N ARG A 183 -15.89 12.50 -6.06
CA ARG A 183 -14.70 12.05 -5.32
C ARG A 183 -13.99 10.92 -6.05
N VAL A 184 -14.74 9.96 -6.59
CA VAL A 184 -14.21 8.90 -7.44
C VAL A 184 -13.52 9.48 -8.68
N GLN A 185 -14.15 10.43 -9.37
CA GLN A 185 -13.56 11.08 -10.54
C GLN A 185 -12.25 11.81 -10.23
N GLN A 186 -12.12 12.39 -9.04
CA GLN A 186 -10.89 13.06 -8.59
C GLN A 186 -9.80 12.09 -8.15
N ALA A 187 -10.18 10.92 -7.64
CA ALA A 187 -9.26 9.88 -7.18
C ALA A 187 -8.73 9.02 -8.33
N LEU A 188 -9.48 8.90 -9.42
CA LEU A 188 -9.05 8.15 -10.61
C LEU A 188 -8.15 9.01 -11.51
N PRO A 189 -6.95 8.53 -11.89
CA PRO A 189 -6.08 9.24 -12.84
C PRO A 189 -6.73 9.30 -14.23
N ALA A 190 -6.48 10.38 -14.97
CA ALA A 190 -7.07 10.65 -16.30
C ALA A 190 -6.56 9.70 -17.39
N GLU A 191 -5.30 9.29 -17.34
CA GLU A 191 -4.72 8.24 -18.18
C GLU A 191 -3.38 7.86 -17.55
N ILE A 192 -3.14 6.56 -17.35
CA ILE A 192 -1.80 6.09 -17.05
C ILE A 192 -1.26 5.63 -18.39
N GLU A 193 -0.55 6.52 -19.10
CA GLU A 193 0.20 6.15 -20.29
C GLU A 193 1.30 5.17 -19.89
N LEU A 194 0.92 3.90 -19.86
CA LEU A 194 1.80 2.75 -19.87
C LEU A 194 2.35 2.62 -21.28
N SER A 195 3.08 3.65 -21.70
CA SER A 195 3.95 3.55 -22.86
C SER A 195 4.92 2.39 -22.59
N ASP A 196 5.26 1.66 -23.64
CA ASP A 196 6.14 0.50 -23.65
C ASP A 196 7.58 0.89 -23.21
N ILE A 197 7.76 1.24 -21.93
CA ILE A 197 9.03 1.69 -21.36
C ILE A 197 9.98 0.48 -21.35
N GLY A 198 11.07 0.59 -22.11
CA GLY A 198 12.08 -0.46 -22.26
C GLY A 198 11.76 -1.54 -23.30
N THR A 199 10.53 -1.60 -23.80
CA THR A 199 10.09 -2.51 -24.88
C THR A 199 10.12 -1.83 -26.26
N SER A 200 9.71 -0.56 -26.34
CA SER A 200 9.72 0.21 -27.60
C SER A 200 11.02 0.97 -27.86
N GLU A 201 11.74 1.35 -26.80
CA GLU A 201 13.04 2.01 -26.86
C GLU A 201 14.04 1.27 -25.96
N PRO A 202 15.13 0.70 -26.52
CA PRO A 202 16.12 -0.01 -25.71
C PRO A 202 16.84 0.94 -24.76
N ILE A 203 16.84 0.59 -23.48
CA ILE A 203 17.49 1.37 -22.42
C ILE A 203 19.00 1.27 -22.58
N ASN A 204 19.65 2.41 -22.77
CA ASN A 204 21.08 2.56 -22.97
C ASN A 204 21.60 3.73 -22.12
N ARG A 205 22.91 4.00 -22.21
CA ARG A 205 23.56 5.00 -21.35
C ARG A 205 23.11 6.43 -21.62
N ASP A 206 22.66 6.71 -22.84
CA ASP A 206 22.33 8.06 -23.28
C ASP A 206 20.88 8.43 -22.90
N ASN A 207 20.00 7.43 -22.68
CA ASN A 207 18.60 7.65 -22.33
C ASN A 207 18.19 7.17 -20.92
N VAL A 208 19.04 6.42 -20.21
CA VAL A 208 18.68 5.81 -18.90
C VAL A 208 18.24 6.83 -17.86
N ASP A 209 18.82 8.02 -17.82
CA ASP A 209 18.46 9.06 -16.84
C ASP A 209 17.05 9.63 -17.14
N ALA A 210 16.69 9.79 -18.42
CA ALA A 210 15.35 10.22 -18.82
C ALA A 210 14.31 9.11 -18.60
N ILE A 211 14.68 7.86 -18.86
CA ILE A 211 13.81 6.69 -18.65
C ILE A 211 13.58 6.44 -17.16
N GLU A 212 14.59 6.60 -16.32
CA GLU A 212 14.47 6.50 -14.86
C GLU A 212 13.41 7.45 -14.31
N GLN A 213 13.39 8.71 -14.76
CA GLN A 213 12.36 9.67 -14.33
C GLN A 213 10.95 9.21 -14.73
N ARG A 214 10.79 8.63 -15.93
CA ARG A 214 9.51 8.06 -16.38
C ARG A 214 9.10 6.85 -15.55
N VAL A 215 10.05 5.96 -15.24
CA VAL A 215 9.83 4.79 -14.38
C VAL A 215 9.38 5.21 -12.98
N ILE A 216 10.02 6.22 -12.39
CA ILE A 216 9.65 6.77 -11.07
C ILE A 216 8.23 7.39 -11.13
N ALA A 217 7.94 8.20 -12.13
CA ALA A 217 6.61 8.81 -12.30
C ALA A 217 5.52 7.74 -12.46
N LEU A 218 5.78 6.69 -13.25
CA LEU A 218 4.85 5.59 -13.47
C LEU A 218 4.61 4.80 -12.19
N ARG A 219 5.68 4.46 -11.45
CA ARG A 219 5.58 3.78 -10.16
C ARG A 219 4.73 4.58 -9.18
N ASN A 220 5.00 5.88 -9.05
CA ASN A 220 4.23 6.76 -8.17
C ASN A 220 2.75 6.82 -8.56
N ALA A 221 2.45 6.83 -9.87
CA ALA A 221 1.07 6.81 -10.36
C ALA A 221 0.36 5.47 -10.06
N GLN A 222 1.04 4.33 -10.25
CA GLN A 222 0.50 3.02 -9.89
C GLN A 222 0.25 2.91 -8.38
N ASP A 223 1.22 3.33 -7.57
CA ASP A 223 1.10 3.33 -6.12
C ASP A 223 -0.07 4.20 -5.68
N ALA A 224 -0.20 5.42 -6.21
CA ALA A 224 -1.33 6.31 -5.92
C ALA A 224 -2.69 5.68 -6.30
N PHE A 225 -2.77 5.01 -7.45
CA PHE A 225 -3.97 4.30 -7.88
C PHE A 225 -4.35 3.19 -6.90
N TRP A 226 -3.41 2.31 -6.54
CA TRP A 226 -3.68 1.20 -5.62
C TRP A 226 -4.03 1.67 -4.21
N HIS A 227 -3.45 2.78 -3.74
CA HIS A 227 -3.83 3.40 -2.47
C HIS A 227 -5.23 4.02 -2.51
N ALA A 228 -5.65 4.59 -3.64
CA ALA A 228 -6.97 5.18 -3.81
C ALA A 228 -8.08 4.15 -4.09
N LEU A 229 -7.73 2.99 -4.67
CA LEU A 229 -8.67 2.00 -5.16
C LEU A 229 -9.68 1.50 -4.11
N PRO A 230 -9.30 1.21 -2.85
CA PRO A 230 -10.26 0.80 -1.82
C PRO A 230 -11.37 1.84 -1.60
N GLN A 231 -10.99 3.11 -1.45
CA GLN A 231 -11.94 4.21 -1.28
C GLN A 231 -12.82 4.40 -2.51
N VAL A 232 -12.23 4.30 -3.71
CA VAL A 232 -12.99 4.36 -4.97
C VAL A 232 -14.05 3.28 -5.03
N LYS A 233 -13.70 2.04 -4.68
CA LYS A 233 -14.65 0.91 -4.65
C LYS A 233 -15.77 1.12 -3.64
N GLU A 234 -15.45 1.66 -2.47
CA GLU A 234 -16.44 1.99 -1.44
C GLU A 234 -17.39 3.09 -1.89
N ASP A 235 -16.86 4.20 -2.43
CA ASP A 235 -17.68 5.32 -2.89
C ASP A 235 -18.60 4.90 -4.06
N LEU A 236 -18.10 4.07 -4.99
CA LEU A 236 -18.91 3.49 -6.07
C LEU A 236 -19.99 2.54 -5.52
N ARG A 237 -19.66 1.70 -4.52
CA ARG A 237 -20.63 0.81 -3.85
C ARG A 237 -21.73 1.61 -3.17
N PHE A 238 -21.37 2.65 -2.42
CA PHE A 238 -22.33 3.52 -1.75
C PHE A 238 -23.21 4.26 -2.75
N ALA A 239 -22.63 4.85 -3.80
CA ALA A 239 -23.39 5.50 -4.87
C ALA A 239 -24.39 4.54 -5.53
N GLY A 240 -23.95 3.34 -5.90
CA GLY A 240 -24.82 2.32 -6.50
C GLY A 240 -25.95 1.88 -5.58
N GLY A 241 -25.67 1.63 -4.30
CA GLY A 241 -26.71 1.25 -3.36
C GLY A 241 -27.70 2.38 -3.03
N ILE A 242 -27.24 3.64 -2.98
CA ILE A 242 -28.13 4.80 -2.84
C ILE A 242 -29.08 4.89 -4.04
N ILE A 243 -28.54 4.80 -5.28
CA ILE A 243 -29.35 4.81 -6.51
C ILE A 243 -30.39 3.69 -6.47
N TRP A 244 -29.99 2.47 -6.12
CA TRP A 244 -30.90 1.33 -6.02
C TRP A 244 -32.01 1.55 -4.99
N MET A 245 -31.67 2.01 -3.78
CA MET A 245 -32.67 2.32 -2.74
C MET A 245 -33.60 3.45 -3.15
N ARG A 246 -33.08 4.53 -3.75
CA ARG A 246 -33.88 5.66 -4.25
C ARG A 246 -34.86 5.23 -5.33
N GLN A 247 -34.41 4.40 -6.26
CA GLN A 247 -35.26 3.84 -7.32
C GLN A 247 -36.36 2.96 -6.72
N GLY A 248 -36.03 2.10 -5.76
CA GLY A 248 -37.02 1.27 -5.09
C GLY A 248 -38.03 2.07 -4.24
N ILE A 249 -37.60 3.19 -3.63
CA ILE A 249 -38.52 4.12 -2.96
C ILE A 249 -39.48 4.76 -3.98
N LYS A 250 -38.95 5.22 -5.12
CA LYS A 250 -39.76 5.81 -6.19
C LYS A 250 -40.81 4.83 -6.73
N GLU A 251 -40.42 3.58 -6.98
CA GLU A 251 -41.34 2.50 -7.40
C GLU A 251 -42.42 2.24 -6.34
N THR A 252 -42.02 2.23 -5.07
CA THR A 252 -42.95 2.05 -3.93
C THR A 252 -43.96 3.19 -3.83
N GLN A 253 -43.55 4.43 -4.10
CA GLN A 253 -44.44 5.60 -4.12
C GLN A 253 -45.35 5.64 -5.35
N GLN A 254 -44.95 4.99 -6.46
CA GLN A 254 -45.76 4.90 -7.68
C GLN A 254 -46.80 3.79 -7.64
N ASP A 255 -46.58 2.73 -6.85
CA ASP A 255 -47.57 1.69 -6.60
C ASP A 255 -48.70 2.25 -5.70
N PRO A 256 -49.95 2.36 -6.21
CA PRO A 256 -51.05 2.98 -5.47
C PRO A 256 -51.38 2.26 -4.17
N ASN A 257 -51.20 0.94 -4.08
CA ASN A 257 -51.49 0.18 -2.87
C ASN A 257 -50.44 0.46 -1.79
N ARG A 258 -49.16 0.50 -2.17
CA ARG A 258 -48.05 0.77 -1.24
C ARG A 258 -48.04 2.24 -0.81
N ALA A 259 -48.29 3.16 -1.74
CA ALA A 259 -48.43 4.57 -1.43
C ALA A 259 -49.59 4.83 -0.46
N ALA A 260 -50.73 4.16 -0.64
CA ALA A 260 -51.85 4.22 0.30
C ALA A 260 -51.49 3.65 1.68
N ALA A 261 -50.76 2.52 1.74
CA ALA A 261 -50.30 1.95 3.00
C ALA A 261 -49.36 2.89 3.76
N ILE A 262 -48.43 3.55 3.07
CA ILE A 262 -47.55 4.57 3.66
C ILE A 262 -48.37 5.77 4.16
N ALA A 263 -49.34 6.25 3.37
CA ALA A 263 -50.18 7.39 3.76
C ALA A 263 -51.08 7.10 4.97
N GLN A 264 -51.48 5.85 5.16
CA GLN A 264 -52.35 5.42 6.26
C GLN A 264 -51.57 5.10 7.56
N SER A 265 -50.26 4.89 7.50
CA SER A 265 -49.41 4.64 8.67
C SER A 265 -48.42 5.79 8.90
N ALA A 266 -48.63 6.52 10.00
CA ALA A 266 -47.73 7.59 10.43
C ALA A 266 -46.29 7.08 10.68
N ASP A 267 -46.12 5.83 11.12
CA ASP A 267 -44.80 5.23 11.34
C ASP A 267 -44.09 4.91 10.03
N LEU A 268 -44.78 4.31 9.05
CA LEU A 268 -44.19 4.05 7.73
C LEU A 268 -43.76 5.35 7.05
N TYR A 269 -44.58 6.40 7.15
CA TYR A 269 -44.22 7.72 6.66
C TYR A 269 -42.97 8.28 7.37
N GLN A 270 -42.90 8.19 8.70
CA GLN A 270 -41.76 8.67 9.48
C GLN A 270 -40.47 7.88 9.17
N ARG A 271 -40.56 6.55 9.02
CA ARG A 271 -39.42 5.70 8.64
C ARG A 271 -38.92 6.00 7.24
N LEU A 272 -39.83 6.23 6.29
CA LEU A 272 -39.46 6.64 4.94
C LEU A 272 -38.72 7.99 4.96
N ALA A 273 -39.24 8.99 5.67
CA ALA A 273 -38.59 10.29 5.79
C ALA A 273 -37.19 10.19 6.43
N LEU A 274 -37.05 9.35 7.46
CA LEU A 274 -35.78 9.09 8.13
C LEU A 274 -34.78 8.39 7.19
N LEU A 275 -35.24 7.41 6.42
CA LEU A 275 -34.44 6.73 5.41
C LEU A 275 -33.97 7.73 4.33
N GLU A 276 -34.84 8.60 3.83
CA GLU A 276 -34.47 9.63 2.85
C GLU A 276 -33.39 10.58 3.39
N GLN A 277 -33.47 10.93 4.68
CA GLN A 277 -32.46 11.72 5.38
C GLN A 277 -31.14 10.96 5.54
N GLN A 278 -31.18 9.66 5.83
CA GLN A 278 -29.98 8.81 5.93
C GLN A 278 -29.28 8.68 4.58
N LEU A 279 -30.03 8.38 3.51
CA LEU A 279 -29.51 8.28 2.15
C LEU A 279 -28.76 9.54 1.70
N ALA A 280 -29.24 10.72 2.11
CA ALA A 280 -28.60 12.00 1.82
C ALA A 280 -27.24 12.20 2.53
N ARG A 281 -26.91 11.37 3.52
CA ARG A 281 -25.73 11.52 4.38
C ARG A 281 -24.75 10.34 4.35
N ILE A 282 -25.07 9.26 3.64
CA ILE A 282 -24.19 8.09 3.55
C ILE A 282 -22.82 8.51 3.04
N ASP A 283 -21.80 8.22 3.85
CA ASP A 283 -20.39 8.44 3.52
C ASP A 283 -19.45 7.35 4.09
N ASN A 284 -20.00 6.37 4.81
CA ASN A 284 -19.27 5.30 5.47
C ASN A 284 -20.09 4.00 5.50
N ASP A 285 -19.44 2.88 5.84
CA ASP A 285 -20.08 1.56 5.80
C ASP A 285 -21.22 1.42 6.82
N THR A 286 -21.08 1.95 8.03
CA THR A 286 -22.14 1.88 9.04
C THR A 286 -23.41 2.59 8.56
N GLY A 287 -23.29 3.83 8.09
CA GLY A 287 -24.42 4.58 7.56
C GLY A 287 -25.06 3.91 6.33
N TYR A 288 -24.25 3.25 5.50
CA TYR A 288 -24.76 2.46 4.38
C TYR A 288 -25.56 1.24 4.84
N GLN A 289 -25.01 0.44 5.77
CA GLN A 289 -25.67 -0.75 6.31
C GLN A 289 -26.99 -0.39 6.99
N ASP A 290 -26.98 0.66 7.81
CA ASP A 290 -28.18 1.13 8.52
C ASP A 290 -29.29 1.52 7.54
N ALA A 291 -28.96 2.28 6.50
CA ALA A 291 -29.91 2.66 5.47
C ALA A 291 -30.41 1.45 4.66
N PHE A 292 -29.52 0.50 4.34
CA PHE A 292 -29.88 -0.71 3.62
C PHE A 292 -30.88 -1.58 4.40
N PHE A 293 -30.62 -1.80 5.70
CA PHE A 293 -31.55 -2.54 6.56
C PHE A 293 -32.87 -1.80 6.75
N ALA A 294 -32.83 -0.48 6.98
CA ALA A 294 -34.03 0.33 7.08
C ALA A 294 -34.88 0.28 5.80
N TYR A 295 -34.26 0.35 4.62
CA TYR A 295 -34.94 0.18 3.34
C TYR A 295 -35.55 -1.21 3.19
N ARG A 296 -34.78 -2.27 3.48
CA ARG A 296 -35.25 -3.65 3.35
C ARG A 296 -36.44 -3.94 4.26
N ASP A 297 -36.36 -3.48 5.51
CA ASP A 297 -37.41 -3.70 6.50
C ASP A 297 -38.67 -2.90 6.12
N LEU A 298 -38.53 -1.65 5.65
CA LEU A 298 -39.64 -0.88 5.09
C LEU A 298 -40.31 -1.60 3.92
N ASN A 299 -39.53 -2.13 2.97
CA ASN A 299 -40.08 -2.82 1.80
C ASN A 299 -40.77 -4.14 2.19
N ASN A 300 -40.23 -4.87 3.17
CA ASN A 300 -40.85 -6.10 3.69
C ASN A 300 -42.21 -5.84 4.35
N ASP A 301 -42.34 -4.72 5.05
CA ASP A 301 -43.60 -4.29 5.66
C ASP A 301 -44.64 -3.90 4.59
N LEU A 302 -44.19 -3.35 3.46
CA LEU A 302 -45.06 -2.94 2.35
C LEU A 302 -45.47 -4.08 1.41
N LEU A 303 -44.89 -5.29 1.54
CA LEU A 303 -45.34 -6.48 0.82
C LEU A 303 -46.68 -7.02 1.35
N ASP A 304 -47.04 -6.72 2.60
CA ASP A 304 -48.35 -7.08 3.16
C ASP A 304 -49.40 -6.05 2.70
N THR A 305 -50.26 -6.47 1.77
CA THR A 305 -51.21 -5.59 1.07
C THR A 305 -52.36 -5.10 1.96
N SER A 306 -52.58 -5.68 3.14
CA SER A 306 -53.61 -5.23 4.07
C SER A 306 -53.01 -4.53 5.28
N VAL A 307 -53.50 -3.34 5.59
CA VAL A 307 -53.08 -2.56 6.76
C VAL A 307 -53.27 -3.37 8.05
N LEU A 308 -54.34 -4.18 8.12
CA LEU A 308 -54.63 -5.03 9.26
C LEU A 308 -53.59 -6.15 9.44
N THR A 309 -53.14 -6.81 8.36
CA THR A 309 -52.08 -7.84 8.42
C THR A 309 -50.74 -7.23 8.82
N LEU A 310 -50.40 -6.06 8.28
CA LEU A 310 -49.20 -5.33 8.66
C LEU A 310 -49.21 -4.98 10.15
N GLN A 311 -50.30 -4.39 10.65
CA GLN A 311 -50.41 -4.03 12.06
C GLN A 311 -50.40 -5.24 12.98
N THR A 312 -51.04 -6.33 12.58
CA THR A 312 -51.01 -7.61 13.31
C THR A 312 -49.60 -8.15 13.39
N ARG A 313 -48.84 -8.15 12.28
CA ARG A 313 -47.44 -8.59 12.27
C ARG A 313 -46.58 -7.71 13.19
N ARG A 314 -46.70 -6.39 13.07
CA ARG A 314 -45.96 -5.42 13.89
C ARG A 314 -46.25 -5.60 15.37
N HIS A 315 -47.53 -5.76 15.73
CA HIS A 315 -47.94 -6.00 17.11
C HIS A 315 -47.39 -7.33 17.64
N ASN A 316 -47.44 -8.41 16.86
CA ASN A 316 -46.85 -9.70 17.24
C ASN A 316 -45.33 -9.61 17.47
N GLU A 317 -44.60 -8.82 16.67
CA GLU A 317 -43.18 -8.60 16.87
C GLU A 317 -42.89 -7.81 18.15
N LEU A 318 -43.68 -6.77 18.43
CA LEU A 318 -43.60 -6.01 19.69
C LEU A 318 -43.89 -6.90 20.90
N LYS A 319 -44.91 -7.77 20.80
CA LYS A 319 -45.29 -8.74 21.84
C LYS A 319 -44.16 -9.72 22.13
N SER A 320 -43.57 -10.32 21.10
CA SER A 320 -42.38 -11.18 21.22
C SER A 320 -41.20 -10.48 21.91
N ARG A 321 -41.02 -9.17 21.66
CA ARG A 321 -39.97 -8.36 22.34
C ARG A 321 -40.29 -8.08 23.80
N LEU A 322 -41.55 -7.87 24.16
CA LEU A 322 -41.99 -7.72 25.55
C LEU A 322 -41.78 -9.02 26.35
N ASP A 323 -42.01 -10.17 25.70
CA ASP A 323 -41.85 -11.49 26.30
C ASP A 323 -40.37 -11.87 26.49
N SER A 324 -39.50 -11.46 25.56
CA SER A 324 -38.08 -11.86 25.54
C SER A 324 -37.15 -11.01 26.40
N ARG A 325 -37.53 -9.79 26.81
CA ARG A 325 -36.69 -8.92 27.65
C ARG A 325 -37.11 -8.94 29.12
N THR A 326 -36.10 -8.87 29.99
CA THR A 326 -36.28 -8.64 31.44
C THR A 326 -36.66 -7.17 31.66
N ILE A 327 -37.96 -6.88 31.57
CA ILE A 327 -38.54 -5.55 31.82
C ILE A 327 -39.02 -5.50 33.28
N PRO A 328 -38.79 -4.40 34.02
CA PRO A 328 -39.35 -4.21 35.37
C PRO A 328 -40.87 -4.45 35.39
N SER A 329 -41.38 -5.12 36.42
CA SER A 329 -42.80 -5.52 36.53
C SER A 329 -43.77 -4.39 36.26
N ASP A 330 -43.48 -3.22 36.83
CA ASP A 330 -44.35 -2.06 36.86
C ASP A 330 -44.49 -1.45 35.45
N LEU A 331 -43.41 -1.51 34.66
CA LEU A 331 -43.41 -1.08 33.27
C LEU A 331 -43.98 -2.19 32.36
N ARG A 332 -43.75 -3.46 32.68
CA ARG A 332 -44.31 -4.59 31.94
C ARG A 332 -45.83 -4.58 31.98
N ASP A 333 -46.44 -4.39 33.14
CA ASP A 333 -47.90 -4.35 33.30
C ASP A 333 -48.52 -3.22 32.46
N GLU A 334 -47.87 -2.06 32.42
CA GLU A 334 -48.31 -0.93 31.60
C GLU A 334 -48.21 -1.24 30.09
N LEU A 335 -47.10 -1.82 29.64
CA LEU A 335 -46.87 -2.17 28.24
C LEU A 335 -47.79 -3.33 27.78
N GLU A 336 -48.04 -4.32 28.63
CA GLU A 336 -48.99 -5.41 28.39
C GLU A 336 -50.43 -4.88 28.32
N GLY A 337 -50.80 -3.90 29.16
CA GLY A 337 -52.09 -3.22 29.07
C GLY A 337 -52.32 -2.58 27.69
N ILE A 338 -51.34 -1.83 27.19
CA ILE A 338 -51.41 -1.24 25.85
C ILE A 338 -51.45 -2.34 24.77
N SER A 339 -50.69 -3.43 24.95
CA SER A 339 -50.70 -4.58 24.04
C SER A 339 -52.07 -5.24 23.94
N HIS A 340 -52.78 -5.41 25.06
CA HIS A 340 -54.13 -5.96 25.08
C HIS A 340 -55.16 -5.06 24.39
N GLU A 341 -55.01 -3.74 24.52
CA GLU A 341 -55.86 -2.79 23.81
C GLU A 341 -55.65 -2.84 22.29
N ILE A 342 -54.40 -3.05 21.84
CA ILE A 342 -54.09 -3.26 20.42
C ILE A 342 -54.74 -4.56 19.91
N ASP A 343 -54.61 -5.67 20.66
CA ASP A 343 -55.27 -6.95 20.33
C ASP A 343 -56.79 -6.79 20.15
N ALA A 344 -57.42 -5.95 20.99
CA ALA A 344 -58.85 -5.68 20.93
C ALA A 344 -59.25 -4.85 19.70
N ASP A 345 -58.45 -3.86 19.32
CA ASP A 345 -58.73 -3.01 18.16
C ASP A 345 -58.47 -3.75 16.84
N LEU A 346 -57.41 -4.56 16.78
CA LEU A 346 -57.13 -5.45 15.64
C LEU A 346 -58.26 -6.47 15.42
N LYS A 347 -58.80 -7.07 16.49
CA LYS A 347 -59.97 -7.97 16.39
C LYS A 347 -61.23 -7.29 15.87
N LYS A 348 -61.39 -5.99 16.15
CA LYS A 348 -62.54 -5.20 15.66
C LYS A 348 -62.35 -4.73 14.22
N GLY A 349 -61.14 -4.88 13.65
CA GLY A 349 -60.80 -4.33 12.35
C GLY A 349 -60.55 -2.81 12.35
N ASP A 350 -60.40 -2.20 13.53
CA ASP A 350 -60.15 -0.76 13.67
C ASP A 350 -58.64 -0.49 13.51
N SER A 351 -58.20 -0.44 12.26
CA SER A 351 -56.80 -0.23 11.93
C SER A 351 -56.27 1.14 12.36
N GLY A 352 -57.12 2.17 12.42
CA GLY A 352 -56.72 3.51 12.88
C GLY A 352 -56.41 3.54 14.37
N ALA A 353 -57.28 2.96 15.19
CA ALA A 353 -57.08 2.86 16.64
C ALA A 353 -55.90 1.95 16.99
N ALA A 354 -55.78 0.81 16.30
CA ALA A 354 -54.65 -0.09 16.47
C ALA A 354 -53.31 0.60 16.15
N GLU A 355 -53.22 1.37 15.06
CA GLU A 355 -51.99 2.09 14.69
C GLU A 355 -51.56 3.10 15.77
N ALA A 356 -52.52 3.89 16.27
CA ALA A 356 -52.24 4.90 17.29
C ALA A 356 -51.65 4.26 18.56
N LYS A 357 -52.21 3.12 18.98
CA LYS A 357 -51.74 2.39 20.17
C LYS A 357 -50.43 1.64 19.93
N ILE A 358 -50.22 1.08 18.74
CA ILE A 358 -48.93 0.51 18.33
C ILE A 358 -47.84 1.58 18.41
N ASN A 359 -48.09 2.79 17.90
CA ASN A 359 -47.14 3.89 17.95
C ASN A 359 -46.89 4.36 19.39
N HIS A 360 -47.93 4.40 20.23
CA HIS A 360 -47.77 4.72 21.65
C HIS A 360 -46.91 3.66 22.38
N LEU A 361 -47.16 2.38 22.14
CA LEU A 361 -46.36 1.28 22.68
C LEU A 361 -44.90 1.40 22.26
N VAL A 362 -44.66 1.68 20.97
CA VAL A 362 -43.33 1.90 20.40
C VAL A 362 -42.61 3.06 21.10
N GLN A 363 -43.27 4.20 21.29
CA GLN A 363 -42.68 5.37 21.95
C GLN A 363 -42.33 5.11 23.41
N LYS A 364 -43.21 4.42 24.17
CA LYS A 364 -42.93 4.05 25.56
C LYS A 364 -41.76 3.08 25.67
N MET A 365 -41.70 2.06 24.81
CA MET A 365 -40.57 1.13 24.78
C MET A 365 -39.26 1.84 24.39
N LYS A 366 -39.29 2.83 23.49
CA LYS A 366 -38.13 3.68 23.17
C LYS A 366 -37.68 4.53 24.35
N ALA A 367 -38.61 5.27 24.98
CA ALA A 367 -38.32 6.14 26.11
C ALA A 367 -37.72 5.38 27.30
N ALA A 368 -38.15 4.13 27.48
CA ALA A 368 -37.65 3.26 28.53
C ALA A 368 -36.37 2.47 28.16
N GLY A 369 -35.81 2.69 26.96
CA GLY A 369 -34.56 2.04 26.51
C GLY A 369 -34.71 0.58 26.07
N TYR A 370 -35.95 0.07 25.97
CA TYR A 370 -36.24 -1.31 25.59
C TYR A 370 -36.41 -1.51 24.08
N MET A 371 -36.40 -0.42 23.31
CA MET A 371 -36.33 -0.45 21.86
C MET A 371 -34.99 0.10 21.40
N LEU A 372 -34.04 -0.78 21.07
CA LEU A 372 -32.90 -0.41 20.25
C LEU A 372 -33.40 -0.11 18.83
N TRP A 373 -32.91 0.99 18.27
CA TRP A 373 -33.07 1.36 16.86
C TRP A 373 -32.89 0.11 15.98
N ILE A 374 -33.80 -0.12 15.02
CA ILE A 374 -33.55 -1.08 13.93
C ILE A 374 -32.41 -0.48 13.09
N GLY A 375 -31.17 -0.82 13.46
CA GLY A 375 -29.92 -0.22 12.96
C GLY A 375 -28.85 -0.03 14.04
N ARG A 376 -29.06 -0.54 15.26
CA ARG A 376 -27.94 -0.90 16.14
C ARG A 376 -28.02 -2.38 16.47
N THR A 377 -27.66 -3.22 15.51
CA THR A 377 -27.14 -4.54 15.85
C THR A 377 -25.82 -4.33 16.55
N ASP A 378 -25.69 -4.87 17.76
CA ASP A 378 -24.40 -4.96 18.42
C ASP A 378 -23.40 -5.62 17.47
N ALA A 379 -22.33 -4.88 17.16
CA ALA A 379 -21.30 -5.21 16.18
C ALA A 379 -20.43 -6.43 16.57
N HIS A 380 -20.95 -7.35 17.37
CA HIS A 380 -20.19 -8.51 17.85
C HIS A 380 -20.81 -9.88 17.58
N GLN A 381 -21.95 -9.98 16.88
CA GLN A 381 -22.50 -11.28 16.53
C GLN A 381 -23.22 -11.28 15.18
N ARG A 382 -22.42 -11.39 14.11
CA ARG A 382 -22.66 -12.19 12.88
C ARG A 382 -21.71 -11.70 11.78
N VAL A 383 -20.42 -11.95 12.00
CA VAL A 383 -19.49 -12.13 10.88
C VAL A 383 -19.64 -13.57 10.45
N THR A 384 -20.27 -13.80 9.31
CA THR A 384 -19.96 -14.81 8.28
C THR A 384 -21.23 -15.21 7.50
N SER A 385 -21.05 -15.31 6.18
CA SER A 385 -21.95 -15.93 5.21
C SER A 385 -23.19 -15.11 4.81
N ASN A 386 -23.01 -14.22 3.83
CA ASN A 386 -23.88 -14.05 2.65
C ASN A 386 -23.46 -12.78 1.87
N PHE A 387 -22.37 -12.85 1.10
CA PHE A 387 -21.91 -11.72 0.27
C PHE A 387 -21.58 -12.05 -1.19
N ASP A 388 -21.83 -13.29 -1.66
CA ASP A 388 -21.48 -13.69 -3.04
C ASP A 388 -22.61 -13.60 -4.08
N MET A 389 -23.82 -13.14 -3.71
CA MET A 389 -24.98 -13.31 -4.60
C MET A 389 -25.43 -12.08 -5.39
N ILE A 390 -24.82 -10.89 -5.19
CA ILE A 390 -25.35 -9.63 -5.78
C ILE A 390 -24.45 -9.05 -6.88
N LEU A 391 -23.28 -9.64 -7.18
CA LEU A 391 -22.36 -9.11 -8.21
C LEU A 391 -22.16 -9.99 -9.45
N ASN A 392 -22.92 -11.08 -9.59
CA ASN A 392 -22.93 -11.94 -10.79
C ASN A 392 -24.34 -12.09 -11.37
N GLY A 393 -25.00 -10.96 -11.64
CA GLY A 393 -26.27 -10.87 -12.38
C GLY A 393 -26.16 -9.83 -13.48
#